data_AF-A0A2S7I7S4-F1
#
_entry.id   AF-A0A2S7I7S4-F1
#
_cell.length_a   1.000
_cell.length_b   1.000
_cell.length_c   1.000
_cell.angle_alpha   90.00
_cell.angle_beta   90.00
_cell.angle_gamma   90.00
#
_symmetry.space_group_name_H-M   'P 1'
#
loop_
_entity.id
_entity.type
_entity.pdbx_description
1 polymer ?
#
loop_
_entity_poly.entity_id
_entity_poly.type
_entity_poly.pdbx_seq_one_letter_code
_entity_poly.pdbx_strand_id
1 'polypeptide(L)' 'MKVIQIKAKDFFEFIKLKDTSMWEIFSQMIDGEEKEIIFLDEEEKILFNYILPPNLEKLEEDRKTFAKEYADKISNLN' A
#
# COMPACT_ATOMS: atom_id res chain seq x y z
N MET A 1 -17.57 -0.80 -1.11
CA MET A 1 -16.29 -1.19 -0.48
C MET A 1 -15.77 -2.43 -1.20
N LYS A 2 -14.59 -2.33 -1.83
CA LYS A 2 -13.93 -3.44 -2.55
C LYS A 2 -12.74 -3.92 -1.73
N VAL A 3 -12.50 -5.22 -1.70
CA VAL A 3 -11.31 -5.80 -1.05
C VAL A 3 -10.37 -6.30 -2.13
N ILE A 4 -9.10 -5.92 -2.05
CA ILE A 4 -8.03 -6.29 -2.97
C ILE A 4 -6.98 -7.01 -2.15
N GLN A 5 -6.64 -8.23 -2.55
CA GLN A 5 -5.55 -8.98 -1.95
C GLN A 5 -4.33 -8.90 -2.87
N ILE A 6 -3.19 -8.53 -2.32
CA ILE A 6 -1.96 -8.32 -3.06
C ILE A 6 -0.84 -9.09 -2.38
N LYS A 7 -0.08 -9.87 -3.15
CA LYS A 7 1.15 -10.47 -2.66
C LYS A 7 2.19 -9.38 -2.47
N ALA A 8 2.66 -9.19 -1.23
CA ALA A 8 3.57 -8.11 -0.87
C ALA A 8 4.87 -8.18 -1.69
N LYS A 9 5.43 -9.38 -1.83
CA LYS A 9 6.63 -9.62 -2.63
C LYS A 9 6.46 -9.19 -4.09
N ASP A 10 5.43 -9.70 -4.76
CA ASP A 10 5.11 -9.34 -6.15
C ASP A 10 4.87 -7.84 -6.31
N PHE A 11 4.21 -7.20 -5.33
CA PHE A 11 3.97 -5.76 -5.36
C PHE A 11 5.26 -4.94 -5.23
N PHE A 12 6.14 -5.29 -4.30
CA PHE A 12 7.43 -4.62 -4.12
C PHE A 12 8.33 -4.82 -5.35
N GLU A 13 8.32 -5.99 -5.96
CA GLU A 13 9.02 -6.23 -7.22
C GLU A 13 8.40 -5.42 -8.36
N PHE A 14 7.08 -5.36 -8.47
CA PHE A 14 6.37 -4.58 -9.48
C PHE A 14 6.71 -3.09 -9.42
N ILE A 15 6.69 -2.47 -8.23
CA ILE A 15 7.02 -1.04 -8.09
C ILE A 15 8.50 -0.76 -8.38
N LYS A 16 9.41 -1.69 -8.01
CA LYS A 16 10.84 -1.61 -8.40
C LYS A 16 11.02 -1.71 -9.90
N LEU A 17 10.31 -2.62 -10.57
CA LEU A 17 10.39 -2.80 -12.03
C LEU A 17 9.85 -1.59 -12.79
N LYS A 18 8.83 -0.92 -12.25
CA LYS A 18 8.24 0.28 -12.85
C LYS A 18 8.92 1.58 -12.46
N ASP A 19 9.98 1.52 -11.64
CA ASP A 19 10.65 2.69 -11.06
C ASP A 19 9.65 3.68 -10.42
N THR A 20 8.65 3.15 -9.73
CA THR A 20 7.53 3.90 -9.17
C THR A 20 7.38 3.66 -7.67
N SER A 21 6.60 4.50 -7.00
CA SER A 21 6.32 4.39 -5.57
C SER A 21 4.98 3.70 -5.31
N MET A 22 4.87 3.02 -4.16
CA MET A 22 3.60 2.46 -3.67
C MET A 22 2.44 3.46 -3.75
N TRP A 23 2.69 4.72 -3.34
CA TRP A 23 1.70 5.81 -3.38
C TRP A 23 1.24 6.17 -4.79
N GLU A 24 2.13 6.07 -5.77
CA GLU A 24 1.78 6.36 -7.16
C GLU A 24 0.82 5.28 -7.69
N ILE A 25 1.08 4.00 -7.36
CA ILE A 25 0.14 2.91 -7.66
C ILE A 25 -1.20 3.12 -6.96
N PHE A 26 -1.18 3.50 -5.68
CA PHE A 26 -2.40 3.79 -4.92
C PHE A 26 -3.19 4.95 -5.54
N SER A 27 -2.51 6.01 -6.00
CA SER A 27 -3.15 7.13 -6.67
C SER A 27 -3.88 6.72 -7.95
N GLN A 28 -3.30 5.77 -8.70
CA GLN A 28 -3.92 5.20 -9.91
C GLN A 28 -5.08 4.25 -9.59
N MET A 29 -5.12 3.68 -8.39
CA MET A 29 -6.20 2.82 -7.93
C MET A 29 -7.40 3.60 -7.40
N ILE A 30 -7.30 4.91 -7.20
CA ILE A 30 -8.43 5.72 -6.72
C ILE A 30 -9.46 5.91 -7.83
N ASP A 31 -10.68 5.43 -7.59
CA ASP A 31 -11.84 5.55 -8.50
C ASP A 31 -13.04 6.26 -7.86
N GLY A 32 -12.88 6.86 -6.68
CA GLY A 32 -13.98 7.45 -5.92
C GLY A 32 -14.62 6.50 -4.89
N GLU A 33 -14.18 5.25 -4.80
CA GLU A 33 -14.65 4.28 -3.82
C GLU A 33 -13.57 3.87 -2.82
N GLU A 34 -13.97 3.55 -1.59
CA GLU A 34 -13.08 2.97 -0.58
C GLU A 34 -12.70 1.53 -0.93
N LYS A 35 -11.40 1.25 -0.88
CA LYS A 35 -10.85 -0.08 -1.14
C LYS A 35 -9.98 -0.51 0.02
N GLU A 36 -10.11 -1.76 0.42
CA GLU A 36 -9.21 -2.37 1.39
C GLU A 36 -8.16 -3.18 0.64
N ILE A 37 -6.90 -2.80 0.79
CA ILE A 37 -5.74 -3.49 0.22
C ILE A 37 -5.12 -4.36 1.32
N ILE A 38 -5.19 -5.66 1.14
CA ILE A 38 -4.63 -6.65 2.06
C ILE A 38 -3.35 -7.18 1.45
N PHE A 39 -2.23 -6.88 2.10
CA PHE A 39 -0.93 -7.41 1.71
C PHE A 39 -0.73 -8.78 2.33
N LEU A 40 -0.55 -9.76 1.47
CA LEU A 40 -0.33 -11.16 1.82
C LEU A 40 1.13 -11.55 1.58
N ASP A 41 1.64 -12.45 2.40
CA ASP A 41 2.92 -13.12 2.18
C ASP A 41 2.81 -14.22 1.09
N GLU A 42 3.92 -14.86 0.73
CA GLU A 42 3.97 -16.00 -0.18
C GLU A 42 3.01 -17.12 0.29
N GLU A 43 2.93 -17.37 1.59
CA GLU A 43 2.03 -18.35 2.22
C GLU A 43 0.56 -17.89 2.37
N GLU A 44 0.15 -16.81 1.71
CA GLU A 44 -1.21 -16.23 1.81
C GLU A 44 -1.57 -15.69 3.20
N LYS A 45 -0.58 -15.55 4.10
CA LYS A 45 -0.76 -14.94 5.41
C LYS A 45 -0.86 -13.43 5.29
N ILE A 46 -1.81 -12.83 6.01
CA ILE A 46 -1.97 -11.37 6.06
C ILE A 46 -0.76 -10.76 6.79
N LEU A 47 0.02 -9.94 6.08
CA LEU A 47 1.11 -9.16 6.65
C LEU A 47 0.58 -7.85 7.21
N PHE A 48 -0.22 -7.13 6.41
CA PHE A 48 -0.86 -5.89 6.82
C PHE A 48 -2.02 -5.54 5.88
N ASN A 49 -2.95 -4.72 6.37
CA ASN A 49 -4.06 -4.18 5.61
C ASN A 49 -3.95 -2.65 5.56
N TYR A 50 -4.29 -2.07 4.40
CA TYR A 50 -4.31 -0.64 4.16
C TYR A 50 -5.66 -0.27 3.55
N ILE A 51 -6.32 0.74 4.10
CA ILE A 51 -7.57 1.26 3.53
C ILE A 51 -7.20 2.39 2.57
N LEU A 52 -7.32 2.11 1.28
CA LEU A 52 -7.16 3.11 0.23
C LEU A 52 -8.34 4.08 0.30
N PRO A 53 -8.10 5.37 0.55
CA PRO A 53 -9.16 6.36 0.58
C PRO A 53 -9.77 6.55 -0.81
N PRO A 54 -11.00 7.06 -0.89
CA PRO A 54 -11.68 7.26 -2.16
C PRO A 54 -11.17 8.48 -2.93
N ASN A 55 -10.24 9.26 -2.36
CA ASN A 55 -9.75 10.51 -2.93
C ASN A 55 -8.26 10.73 -2.65
N LEU A 56 -7.63 11.48 -3.57
CA LEU A 56 -6.19 11.74 -3.56
C LEU A 56 -5.76 12.61 -2.37
N GLU A 57 -6.63 13.51 -1.91
CA GLU A 57 -6.32 14.42 -0.81
C GLU A 57 -6.02 13.65 0.48
N LYS A 58 -6.88 12.70 0.84
CA LYS A 58 -6.63 11.80 1.98
C LYS A 58 -5.42 10.91 1.76
N LEU A 59 -5.20 10.42 0.54
CA LEU A 59 -4.03 9.61 0.22
C LEU A 59 -2.73 10.38 0.48
N GLU A 60 -2.69 11.68 0.16
CA GLU A 60 -1.53 12.52 0.43
C GLU A 60 -1.33 12.80 1.93
N GLU A 61 -2.41 12.92 2.70
CA GLU A 61 -2.33 13.03 4.17
C GLU A 61 -1.81 11.73 4.80
N ASP A 62 -2.31 10.58 4.35
CA ASP A 62 -1.80 9.25 4.72
C ASP A 62 -0.33 9.14 4.37
N ARG A 63 0.09 9.54 3.17
CA ARG A 63 1.50 9.52 2.76
C ARG A 63 2.40 10.29 3.73
N LYS A 64 1.99 11.49 4.13
CA LYS A 64 2.75 12.34 5.06
C LYS A 64 2.86 11.72 6.44
N THR A 65 1.81 11.05 6.91
CA THR A 65 1.76 10.39 8.23
C THR A 65 2.54 9.08 8.21
N PHE A 66 2.32 8.27 7.18
CA PHE A 66 2.91 6.94 7.01
C PHE A 66 4.41 6.99 6.74
N ALA A 67 4.93 8.01 6.03
CA ALA A 67 6.38 8.18 5.87
C ALA A 67 7.13 8.25 7.22
N LYS A 68 6.44 8.72 8.27
CA LYS A 68 6.97 8.83 9.62
C LYS A 68 6.91 7.50 10.38
N GLU A 69 5.85 6.71 10.22
CA GLU A 69 5.67 5.43 10.91
C GLU A 69 6.31 4.23 10.19
N TYR A 70 6.42 4.28 8.86
CA TYR A 70 6.96 3.19 8.06
C TYR A 70 8.48 3.06 8.15
N ALA A 71 9.18 4.19 8.25
CA ALA A 71 10.62 4.20 8.49
C ALA A 71 10.99 3.42 9.76
N ASP A 72 10.19 3.57 10.82
CA ASP A 72 10.37 2.89 12.11
C ASP A 72 10.05 1.39 12.05
N LYS A 73 9.02 0.99 11.28
CA LYS A 73 8.61 -0.41 11.13
C LYS A 73 9.56 -1.24 10.26
N ILE A 74 10.11 -0.67 9.18
CA ILE A 74 11.06 -1.37 8.31
C ILE A 74 12.44 -1.46 8.97
N SER A 75 12.86 -0.46 9.74
CA SER A 75 14.13 -0.52 10.47
C SER A 75 14.17 -1.62 11.55
N ASN A 76 13.02 -2.07 12.07
CA ASN A 76 12.93 -3.19 13.00
C ASN A 76 12.82 -4.57 12.31
N LEU A 77 12.81 -4.63 10.98
CA LEU A 77 12.87 -5.88 10.20
C LEU A 77 14.31 -6.27 9.80
N ASN A 78 15.32 -5.58 10.35
CA ASN A 78 16.75 -5.88 10.17
C ASN A 78 17.34 -6.69 11.31
#